data_AF-A0A1H3JFE4-F1
#
_entry.id   AF-A0A1H3JFE4-F1
#
_cell.length_a   1.000
_cell.length_b   1.000
_cell.length_c   1.000
_cell.angle_alpha   90.00
_cell.angle_beta   90.00
_cell.angle_gamma   90.00
#
_symmetry.space_group_name_H-M   'P 1'
#
loop_
_entity.id
_entity.type
_entity.pdbx_description
1 polymer ?
#
loop_
_entity_poly.entity_id
_entity_poly.type
_entity_poly.pdbx_seq_one_letter_code
_entity_poly.pdbx_strand_id
1 'polypeptide(L)'
;MSADPIGAVTRELLVRQLDAWTPAALHRARRATFVPAGADEATVRAALGVFAEFADLLRGRQLAVVLLDPDAPRLATRLGAAQVGVYGVPGTAESLPVALKAASSAGAPVLAYVDARRGPAPTPTALAAVTVGRPGEVLLVLGAAAREEFDPRHALAEAGYPLVADVELVADSEIALVVFATRSGKSLDAFKNAMWAVDEYAGVRYRDPRDPDGHLLDVSLNPHPGPLRRELLARLAAVGPSTVTELRQFTATDTVYRPSDTTRVLTALLETGVITRDPEHGRLGGDVLIRPAPER
;
A
#
# COMPACT_ATOMS: atom_id res chain seq x y z
N MET A 1 -20.51 -9.62 18.67
CA MET A 1 -19.61 -9.02 17.67
C MET A 1 -18.18 -9.30 18.10
N SER A 2 -17.61 -10.44 17.69
CA SER A 2 -16.17 -10.49 17.47
C SER A 2 -16.02 -10.21 15.98
N ALA A 3 -15.91 -8.92 15.65
CA ALA A 3 -15.78 -8.46 14.28
C ALA A 3 -14.29 -8.43 13.98
N ASP A 4 -13.81 -9.23 13.01
CA ASP A 4 -12.43 -9.25 12.51
C ASP A 4 -11.95 -7.79 12.27
N PRO A 5 -11.23 -7.18 13.23
CA PRO A 5 -10.98 -5.75 13.21
C PRO A 5 -9.91 -5.42 12.17
N ILE A 6 -8.93 -6.31 12.01
CA ILE A 6 -7.94 -6.26 10.95
C ILE A 6 -8.64 -6.35 9.59
N GLY A 7 -9.57 -7.28 9.40
CA GLY A 7 -10.32 -7.43 8.15
C GLY A 7 -11.18 -6.21 7.80
N ALA A 8 -11.71 -5.52 8.81
CA ALA A 8 -12.40 -4.25 8.60
C ALA A 8 -11.46 -3.14 8.12
N VAL A 9 -10.29 -2.99 8.77
CA VAL A 9 -9.28 -1.99 8.39
C VAL A 9 -8.66 -2.28 7.02
N THR A 10 -8.36 -3.53 6.69
CA THR A 10 -7.80 -3.89 5.37
C THR A 10 -8.82 -3.66 4.25
N ARG A 11 -10.10 -3.95 4.49
CA ARG A 11 -11.18 -3.66 3.54
C ARG A 11 -11.36 -2.16 3.32
N GLU A 12 -11.34 -1.36 4.39
CA GLU A 12 -11.41 0.11 4.29
C GLU A 12 -10.20 0.68 3.53
N LEU A 13 -9.00 0.19 3.83
CA LEU A 13 -7.79 0.56 3.11
C LEU A 13 -7.88 0.19 1.62
N LEU A 14 -8.38 -1.00 1.29
CA LEU A 14 -8.61 -1.41 -0.10
C LEU A 14 -9.62 -0.49 -0.79
N VAL A 15 -10.72 -0.13 -0.14
CA VAL A 15 -11.74 0.79 -0.68
C VAL A 15 -11.10 2.14 -1.03
N ARG A 16 -10.34 2.74 -0.12
CA ARG A 16 -9.63 4.01 -0.36
C ARG A 16 -8.57 3.89 -1.45
N GLN A 17 -7.85 2.77 -1.49
CA GLN A 17 -6.89 2.50 -2.55
C GLN A 17 -7.58 2.40 -3.92
N LEU A 18 -8.73 1.73 -4.00
CA LEU A 18 -9.52 1.61 -5.23
C LEU A 18 -10.13 2.94 -5.67
N ASP A 19 -10.57 3.78 -4.72
CA ASP A 19 -11.06 5.13 -5.00
C ASP A 19 -10.00 6.00 -5.67
N ALA A 20 -8.74 5.92 -5.19
CA ALA A 20 -7.62 6.61 -5.82
C ALA A 20 -7.17 5.95 -7.14
N TRP A 21 -7.16 4.62 -7.19
CA TRP A 21 -6.63 3.83 -8.31
C TRP A 21 -7.54 3.85 -9.54
N THR A 22 -8.85 3.67 -9.35
CA THR A 22 -9.83 3.50 -10.44
C THR A 22 -9.80 4.65 -11.46
N PRO A 23 -9.96 5.93 -11.07
CA PRO A 23 -9.91 7.03 -12.03
C PRO A 23 -8.52 7.15 -12.68
N ALA A 24 -7.44 6.91 -11.94
CA ALA A 24 -6.09 6.97 -12.50
C ALA A 24 -5.84 5.87 -13.55
N ALA A 25 -6.28 4.65 -13.26
CA ALA A 25 -6.20 3.50 -14.15
C ALA A 25 -7.04 3.71 -15.41
N LEU A 26 -8.30 4.10 -15.23
CA LEU A 26 -9.22 4.32 -16.33
C LEU A 26 -8.77 5.50 -17.19
N HIS A 27 -8.28 6.61 -16.65
CA HIS A 27 -7.75 7.69 -17.49
C HIS A 27 -6.55 7.27 -18.34
N ARG A 28 -5.70 6.37 -17.82
CA ARG A 28 -4.48 5.92 -18.50
C ARG A 28 -4.75 4.92 -19.63
N ALA A 29 -5.76 4.06 -19.49
CA ALA A 29 -6.05 3.01 -20.46
C ALA A 29 -7.55 2.73 -20.59
N ARG A 30 -7.95 2.24 -21.76
CA ARG A 30 -9.35 1.78 -21.97
C ARG A 30 -9.69 0.49 -21.24
N ARG A 31 -8.69 -0.22 -20.73
CA ARG A 31 -8.83 -1.49 -20.01
C ARG A 31 -8.09 -1.40 -18.69
N ALA A 32 -8.62 -2.01 -17.64
CA ALA A 32 -7.95 -2.20 -16.36
C ALA A 32 -8.41 -3.52 -15.72
N THR A 33 -7.57 -4.10 -14.88
CA THR A 33 -7.86 -5.37 -14.21
C THR A 33 -7.65 -5.25 -12.70
N PHE A 34 -8.65 -5.63 -11.92
CA PHE A 34 -8.56 -5.82 -10.48
C PHE A 34 -8.65 -7.31 -10.15
N VAL A 35 -7.74 -7.82 -9.33
CA VAL A 35 -7.67 -9.24 -8.98
C VAL A 35 -7.68 -9.40 -7.45
N PRO A 36 -8.83 -9.66 -6.82
CA PRO A 36 -8.87 -10.10 -5.43
C PRO A 36 -8.60 -11.61 -5.35
N ALA A 37 -7.56 -11.99 -4.61
CA ALA A 37 -7.17 -13.37 -4.33
C ALA A 37 -7.28 -13.66 -2.83
N GLY A 38 -8.02 -14.71 -2.45
CA GLY A 38 -8.26 -15.06 -1.04
C GLY A 38 -9.14 -14.06 -0.26
N ALA A 39 -9.71 -13.05 -0.95
CA ALA A 39 -10.57 -12.06 -0.33
C ALA A 39 -11.95 -12.63 -0.03
N ASP A 40 -12.53 -12.25 1.12
CA ASP A 40 -13.90 -12.62 1.44
C ASP A 40 -14.94 -11.88 0.58
N GLU A 41 -16.17 -12.39 0.57
CA GLU A 41 -17.27 -11.82 -0.22
C GLU A 41 -17.56 -10.35 0.17
N ALA A 42 -17.40 -9.98 1.44
CA ALA A 42 -17.64 -8.61 1.90
C ALA A 42 -16.62 -7.63 1.31
N THR A 43 -15.36 -8.03 1.22
CA THR A 43 -14.25 -7.26 0.62
C THR A 43 -14.46 -7.10 -0.87
N VAL A 44 -14.82 -8.16 -1.59
CA VAL A 44 -15.11 -8.08 -3.02
C VAL A 44 -16.33 -7.20 -3.29
N ARG A 45 -17.39 -7.30 -2.47
CA ARG A 45 -18.58 -6.45 -2.59
C ARG A 45 -18.24 -4.97 -2.36
N ALA A 46 -17.39 -4.67 -1.38
CA ALA A 46 -16.94 -3.30 -1.12
C ALA A 46 -16.17 -2.74 -2.34
N ALA A 47 -15.26 -3.51 -2.93
CA ALA A 47 -14.56 -3.13 -4.15
C ALA A 47 -15.51 -2.86 -5.33
N LEU A 48 -16.51 -3.73 -5.53
CA LEU A 48 -17.55 -3.51 -6.57
C LEU A 48 -18.38 -2.25 -6.30
N GLY A 49 -18.63 -1.92 -5.03
CA GLY A 49 -19.28 -0.68 -4.62
C GLY A 49 -18.52 0.56 -5.10
N VAL A 50 -17.21 0.59 -4.87
CA VAL A 50 -16.33 1.68 -5.38
C VAL A 50 -16.43 1.80 -6.89
N PHE A 51 -16.37 0.69 -7.64
CA PHE A 51 -16.45 0.76 -9.10
C PHE A 51 -17.80 1.28 -9.60
N ALA A 52 -18.89 1.01 -8.88
CA ALA A 52 -20.21 1.53 -9.23
C ALA A 52 -20.30 3.06 -9.08
N GLU A 53 -19.51 3.68 -8.19
CA GLU A 53 -19.41 5.14 -8.07
C GLU A 53 -18.74 5.77 -9.32
N PHE A 54 -17.91 5.00 -10.01
CA PHE A 54 -17.24 5.39 -11.26
C PHE A 54 -17.96 4.93 -12.54
N ALA A 55 -19.27 4.65 -12.47
CA ALA A 55 -20.09 4.19 -13.61
C ALA A 55 -19.89 5.03 -14.88
N ASP A 56 -19.80 6.35 -14.73
CA ASP A 56 -19.64 7.28 -15.85
C ASP A 56 -18.26 7.18 -16.50
N LEU A 57 -17.20 6.92 -15.72
CA LEU A 57 -15.85 6.70 -16.24
C LEU A 57 -15.71 5.36 -16.97
N LEU A 58 -16.53 4.37 -16.59
CA LEU A 58 -16.57 3.05 -17.21
C LEU A 58 -17.24 3.05 -18.59
N ARG A 59 -17.97 4.10 -18.97
CA ARG A 59 -18.59 4.20 -20.30
C ARG A 59 -17.52 4.18 -21.40
N GLY A 60 -17.53 3.11 -22.22
CA GLY A 60 -16.55 2.92 -23.29
C GLY A 60 -15.17 2.42 -22.81
N ARG A 61 -15.04 2.04 -21.54
CA ARG A 61 -13.87 1.40 -20.95
C ARG A 61 -14.25 0.03 -20.40
N GLN A 62 -13.27 -0.81 -20.13
CA GLN A 62 -13.46 -2.15 -19.59
C GLN A 62 -12.67 -2.31 -18.28
N LEU A 63 -13.39 -2.53 -17.20
CA LEU A 63 -12.80 -2.97 -15.93
C LEU A 63 -13.19 -4.43 -15.70
N ALA A 64 -12.18 -5.28 -15.62
CA ALA A 64 -12.34 -6.69 -15.29
C ALA A 64 -11.99 -6.94 -13.82
N VAL A 65 -12.87 -7.63 -13.11
CA VAL A 65 -12.65 -8.13 -11.76
C VAL A 65 -12.48 -9.64 -11.86
N VAL A 66 -11.29 -10.15 -11.53
CA VAL A 66 -10.96 -11.58 -11.63
C VAL A 66 -10.78 -12.15 -10.24
N LEU A 67 -11.75 -12.92 -9.76
CA LEU A 67 -11.74 -13.52 -8.43
C LEU A 67 -10.88 -14.78 -8.45
N LEU A 68 -9.90 -14.86 -7.53
CA LEU A 68 -9.08 -16.06 -7.30
C LEU A 68 -9.40 -16.66 -5.94
N ASP A 69 -10.19 -17.74 -5.98
CA ASP A 69 -10.63 -18.49 -4.82
C ASP A 69 -11.08 -19.90 -5.29
N PRO A 70 -10.98 -20.95 -4.47
CA PRO A 70 -11.51 -22.27 -4.83
C PRO A 70 -12.97 -22.27 -5.30
N ASP A 71 -13.83 -21.41 -4.72
CA ASP A 71 -15.25 -21.27 -5.07
C ASP A 71 -15.53 -20.04 -5.98
N ALA A 72 -14.50 -19.44 -6.57
CA ALA A 72 -14.60 -18.20 -7.36
C ALA A 72 -15.69 -18.20 -8.45
N PRO A 73 -15.94 -19.27 -9.24
CA PRO A 73 -17.01 -19.25 -10.24
C PRO A 73 -18.41 -19.04 -9.65
N ARG A 74 -18.68 -19.67 -8.49
CA ARG A 74 -19.95 -19.51 -7.79
C ARG A 74 -20.08 -18.10 -7.22
N LEU A 75 -19.00 -17.57 -6.64
CA LEU A 75 -18.96 -16.21 -6.11
C LEU A 75 -19.17 -15.17 -7.22
N ALA A 76 -18.49 -15.31 -8.36
CA ALA A 76 -18.65 -14.43 -9.52
C ALA A 76 -20.09 -14.42 -10.05
N THR A 77 -20.74 -15.59 -10.09
CA THR A 77 -22.15 -15.70 -10.50
C THR A 77 -23.07 -14.92 -9.55
N ARG A 78 -22.82 -14.99 -8.23
CA ARG A 78 -23.62 -14.27 -7.23
C ARG A 78 -23.37 -12.76 -7.23
N LEU A 79 -22.13 -12.35 -7.50
CA LEU A 79 -21.69 -10.95 -7.47
C LEU A 79 -21.88 -10.21 -8.79
N GLY A 80 -22.34 -10.88 -9.85
CA GLY A 80 -22.47 -10.33 -11.19
C GLY A 80 -22.96 -8.87 -11.17
N ALA A 81 -22.14 -7.97 -11.72
CA ALA A 81 -22.37 -6.54 -11.71
C ALA A 81 -22.56 -6.04 -13.14
N ALA A 82 -23.58 -5.20 -13.38
CA ALA A 82 -23.94 -4.76 -14.74
C ALA A 82 -22.86 -3.90 -15.42
N GLN A 83 -21.97 -3.27 -14.65
CA GLN A 83 -21.02 -2.25 -15.14
C GLN A 83 -19.57 -2.74 -15.23
N VAL A 84 -19.24 -3.86 -14.58
CA VAL A 84 -17.88 -4.44 -14.57
C VAL A 84 -17.95 -5.94 -14.87
N GLY A 85 -16.99 -6.45 -15.62
CA GLY A 85 -16.93 -7.88 -15.90
C GLY A 85 -16.37 -8.62 -14.69
N VAL A 86 -17.20 -9.42 -14.01
CA VAL A 86 -16.77 -10.25 -12.87
C VAL A 86 -16.56 -11.67 -13.34
N TYR A 87 -15.33 -12.18 -13.21
CA TYR A 87 -14.92 -13.51 -13.66
C TYR A 87 -14.36 -14.30 -12.48
N GLY A 88 -14.79 -15.54 -12.32
CA GLY A 88 -14.26 -16.43 -11.29
C GLY A 88 -13.28 -17.43 -11.88
N VAL A 89 -12.06 -17.49 -11.35
CA VAL A 89 -11.04 -18.48 -11.72
C VAL A 89 -10.72 -19.30 -10.47
N PRO A 90 -11.03 -20.62 -10.45
CA PRO A 90 -10.67 -21.49 -9.34
C PRO A 90 -9.16 -21.48 -9.10
N GLY A 91 -8.73 -21.21 -7.88
CA GLY A 91 -7.32 -21.21 -7.53
C GLY A 91 -6.98 -20.37 -6.31
N THR A 92 -5.68 -20.18 -6.11
CA THR A 92 -5.10 -19.33 -5.06
C THR A 92 -4.35 -18.15 -5.70
N ALA A 93 -3.62 -17.38 -4.91
CA ALA A 93 -2.72 -16.35 -5.43
C ALA A 93 -1.69 -16.90 -6.44
N GLU A 94 -1.31 -18.18 -6.36
CA GLU A 94 -0.44 -18.83 -7.34
C GLU A 94 -1.04 -18.89 -8.76
N SER A 95 -2.35 -18.70 -8.88
CA SER A 95 -3.05 -18.66 -10.17
C SER A 95 -3.02 -17.28 -10.84
N LEU A 96 -2.38 -16.27 -10.21
CA LEU A 96 -2.20 -14.93 -10.78
C LEU A 96 -1.68 -14.92 -12.23
N PRO A 97 -0.63 -15.68 -12.61
CA PRO A 97 -0.14 -15.69 -13.99
C PRO A 97 -1.20 -16.14 -15.00
N VAL A 98 -1.98 -17.17 -14.66
CA VAL A 98 -3.03 -17.73 -15.52
C VAL A 98 -4.19 -16.75 -15.63
N ALA A 99 -4.63 -16.19 -14.50
CA ALA A 99 -5.73 -15.25 -14.41
C ALA A 99 -5.47 -13.97 -15.21
N LEU A 100 -4.29 -13.39 -15.05
CA LEU A 100 -3.89 -12.16 -15.76
C LEU A 100 -3.73 -12.38 -17.26
N LYS A 101 -3.24 -13.56 -17.67
CA LYS A 101 -3.17 -13.93 -19.08
C LYS A 101 -4.57 -14.08 -19.68
N ALA A 102 -5.48 -14.77 -18.99
CA ALA A 102 -6.86 -14.96 -19.44
C ALA A 102 -7.61 -13.63 -19.56
N ALA A 103 -7.39 -12.70 -18.62
CA ALA A 103 -7.98 -11.36 -18.66
C ALA A 103 -7.30 -10.40 -19.66
N SER A 104 -6.28 -10.85 -20.39
CA SER A 104 -5.52 -10.01 -21.34
C SER A 104 -4.99 -8.71 -20.70
N SER A 105 -4.53 -8.80 -19.45
CA SER A 105 -4.16 -7.66 -18.60
C SER A 105 -2.85 -6.96 -19.00
N ALA A 106 -2.05 -7.58 -19.86
CA ALA A 106 -0.75 -7.05 -20.27
C ALA A 106 -0.88 -5.65 -20.90
N GLY A 107 -0.03 -4.72 -20.44
CA GLY A 107 0.02 -3.34 -20.94
C GLY A 107 -1.09 -2.41 -20.42
N ALA A 108 -2.05 -2.92 -19.65
CA ALA A 108 -3.10 -2.15 -18.98
C ALA A 108 -2.83 -2.04 -17.47
N PRO A 109 -3.40 -1.08 -16.74
CA PRO A 109 -3.32 -1.04 -15.29
C PRO A 109 -3.84 -2.32 -14.63
N VAL A 110 -3.07 -2.86 -13.68
CA VAL A 110 -3.42 -4.03 -12.88
C VAL A 110 -3.22 -3.72 -11.41
N LEU A 111 -4.22 -4.01 -10.59
CA LEU A 111 -4.10 -4.06 -9.13
C LEU A 111 -4.51 -5.45 -8.64
N ALA A 112 -3.59 -6.14 -7.97
CA ALA A 112 -3.88 -7.40 -7.29
C ALA A 112 -3.99 -7.14 -5.79
N TYR A 113 -5.12 -7.53 -5.18
CA TYR A 113 -5.29 -7.60 -3.74
C TYR A 113 -5.16 -9.07 -3.32
N VAL A 114 -4.18 -9.40 -2.48
CA VAL A 114 -3.92 -10.76 -2.03
C VAL A 114 -4.08 -10.82 -0.51
N ASP A 115 -5.14 -11.47 -0.04
CA ASP A 115 -5.33 -11.76 1.38
C ASP A 115 -4.81 -13.16 1.70
N ALA A 116 -3.61 -13.21 2.26
CA ALA A 116 -2.94 -14.41 2.73
C ALA A 116 -2.89 -14.46 4.27
N ARG A 117 -3.85 -13.85 4.98
CA ARG A 117 -3.91 -13.90 6.45
C ARG A 117 -4.08 -15.30 7.00
N ARG A 118 -4.80 -16.17 6.27
CA ARG A 118 -5.14 -17.54 6.67
C ARG A 118 -4.49 -18.62 5.79
N GLY A 119 -3.61 -18.22 4.88
CA GLY A 119 -2.99 -19.11 3.90
C GLY A 119 -1.49 -18.85 3.77
N PRO A 120 -0.80 -19.60 2.88
CA PRO A 120 0.60 -19.37 2.61
C PRO A 120 0.82 -18.02 1.92
N ALA A 121 2.01 -17.44 2.10
CA ALA A 121 2.44 -16.30 1.30
C ALA A 121 2.53 -16.69 -0.18
N PRO A 122 2.16 -15.79 -1.11
CA PRO A 122 2.34 -16.03 -2.54
C PRO A 122 3.82 -16.07 -2.92
N THR A 123 4.17 -16.91 -3.89
CA THR A 123 5.55 -16.98 -4.41
C THR A 123 5.96 -15.68 -5.12
N PRO A 124 7.27 -15.34 -5.16
CA PRO A 124 7.76 -14.21 -5.96
C PRO A 124 7.33 -14.27 -7.42
N THR A 125 7.27 -15.48 -8.01
CA THR A 125 6.79 -15.71 -9.39
C THR A 125 5.33 -15.31 -9.57
N ALA A 126 4.46 -15.65 -8.62
CA ALA A 126 3.04 -15.26 -8.67
C ALA A 126 2.88 -13.73 -8.59
N LEU A 127 3.65 -13.08 -7.70
CA LEU A 127 3.66 -11.62 -7.55
C LEU A 127 4.25 -10.90 -8.77
N ALA A 128 5.29 -11.48 -9.39
CA ALA A 128 5.94 -10.93 -10.58
C ALA A 128 5.01 -10.88 -11.78
N ALA A 129 4.03 -11.80 -11.87
CA ALA A 129 3.06 -11.83 -12.96
C ALA A 129 2.23 -10.55 -13.05
N VAL A 130 2.02 -9.83 -11.93
CA VAL A 130 1.28 -8.57 -11.90
C VAL A 130 2.05 -7.44 -12.61
N THR A 131 3.38 -7.55 -12.74
CA THR A 131 4.23 -6.52 -13.40
C THR A 131 3.99 -6.39 -14.91
N VAL A 132 3.24 -7.32 -15.52
CA VAL A 132 2.76 -7.17 -16.92
C VAL A 132 1.85 -5.96 -17.09
N GLY A 133 1.26 -5.46 -15.99
CA GLY A 133 0.45 -4.26 -15.97
C GLY A 133 1.26 -2.97 -16.10
N ARG A 134 0.60 -1.90 -16.55
CA ARG A 134 1.17 -0.54 -16.68
C ARG A 134 0.26 0.55 -16.08
N PRO A 135 0.35 0.84 -14.77
CA PRO A 135 1.19 0.16 -13.77
C PRO A 135 0.64 -1.23 -13.38
N GLY A 136 1.50 -2.06 -12.81
CA GLY A 136 1.12 -3.30 -12.14
C GLY A 136 1.44 -3.15 -10.65
N GLU A 137 0.48 -3.42 -9.79
CA GLU A 137 0.51 -3.05 -8.38
C GLU A 137 -0.07 -4.18 -7.51
N VAL A 138 0.52 -4.39 -6.33
CA VAL A 138 0.12 -5.44 -5.38
C VAL A 138 -0.20 -4.80 -4.04
N LEU A 139 -1.35 -5.15 -3.47
CA LEU A 139 -1.69 -4.95 -2.07
C LEU A 139 -1.82 -6.33 -1.40
N LEU A 140 -0.83 -6.69 -0.59
CA LEU A 140 -0.69 -7.99 0.04
C LEU A 140 -0.97 -7.87 1.54
N VAL A 141 -1.74 -8.82 2.09
CA VAL A 141 -2.00 -8.93 3.53
C VAL A 141 -1.51 -10.30 4.02
N LEU A 142 -0.59 -10.31 4.98
CA LEU A 142 0.04 -11.52 5.51
C LEU A 142 -0.34 -11.71 6.98
N GLY A 143 -0.68 -12.94 7.35
CA GLY A 143 -0.88 -13.35 8.74
C GLY A 143 0.45 -13.72 9.42
N ALA A 144 0.43 -13.92 10.73
CA ALA A 144 1.62 -14.23 11.51
C ALA A 144 2.44 -15.41 10.96
N ALA A 145 1.78 -16.55 10.66
CA ALA A 145 2.45 -17.74 10.14
C ALA A 145 3.18 -17.49 8.81
N ALA A 146 2.54 -16.77 7.88
CA ALA A 146 3.14 -16.46 6.58
C ALA A 146 4.39 -15.60 6.73
N ARG A 147 4.49 -14.77 7.77
CA ARG A 147 5.62 -13.87 8.01
C ARG A 147 6.86 -14.56 8.58
N GLU A 148 6.71 -15.72 9.22
CA GLU A 148 7.85 -16.47 9.74
C GLU A 148 8.72 -17.02 8.60
N GLU A 149 8.11 -17.27 7.44
CA GLU A 149 8.75 -17.93 6.29
C GLU A 149 8.97 -16.99 5.09
N PHE A 150 8.45 -15.76 5.15
CA PHE A 150 8.42 -14.83 4.02
C PHE A 150 8.92 -13.43 4.40
N ASP A 151 10.05 -13.02 3.79
CA ASP A 151 10.45 -11.62 3.74
C ASP A 151 9.76 -10.94 2.54
N PRO A 152 8.72 -10.11 2.77
CA PRO A 152 7.98 -9.49 1.68
C PRO A 152 8.83 -8.54 0.86
N ARG A 153 9.80 -7.85 1.44
CA ARG A 153 10.60 -6.88 0.68
C ARG A 153 11.56 -7.58 -0.26
N HIS A 154 12.22 -8.62 0.23
CA HIS A 154 13.08 -9.43 -0.61
C HIS A 154 12.28 -10.08 -1.75
N ALA A 155 11.17 -10.74 -1.43
CA ALA A 155 10.31 -11.39 -2.42
C ALA A 155 9.73 -10.41 -3.45
N LEU A 156 9.32 -9.20 -3.03
CA LEU A 156 8.80 -8.17 -3.94
C LEU A 156 9.90 -7.53 -4.79
N ALA A 157 11.11 -7.38 -4.26
CA ALA A 157 12.26 -6.93 -5.04
C ALA A 157 12.61 -7.95 -6.14
N GLU A 158 12.65 -9.24 -5.81
CA GLU A 158 12.82 -10.32 -6.80
C GLU A 158 11.69 -10.35 -7.83
N ALA A 159 10.46 -10.04 -7.41
CA ALA A 159 9.30 -9.92 -8.27
C ALA A 159 9.29 -8.65 -9.15
N GLY A 160 10.27 -7.75 -9.01
CA GLY A 160 10.44 -6.56 -9.84
C GLY A 160 9.74 -5.30 -9.32
N TYR A 161 9.45 -5.22 -8.03
CA TYR A 161 8.90 -4.03 -7.37
C TYR A 161 9.99 -3.26 -6.61
N PRO A 162 10.46 -2.11 -7.14
CA PRO A 162 11.49 -1.31 -6.48
C PRO A 162 10.93 -0.45 -5.33
N LEU A 163 9.61 -0.27 -5.26
CA LEU A 163 8.96 0.56 -4.24
C LEU A 163 8.00 -0.30 -3.43
N VAL A 164 8.31 -0.45 -2.15
CA VAL A 164 7.51 -1.21 -1.18
C VAL A 164 7.23 -0.32 0.02
N ALA A 165 5.98 -0.30 0.45
CA ALA A 165 5.56 0.22 1.75
C ALA A 165 4.90 -0.91 2.53
N ASP A 166 5.15 -0.96 3.83
CA ASP A 166 4.60 -1.97 4.71
C ASP A 166 4.26 -1.39 6.08
N VAL A 167 3.21 -1.92 6.68
CA VAL A 167 2.71 -1.54 7.99
C VAL A 167 2.13 -2.75 8.68
N GLU A 168 2.38 -2.90 9.96
CA GLU A 168 1.68 -3.89 10.77
C GLU A 168 0.40 -3.31 11.34
N LEU A 169 -0.69 -4.05 11.17
CA LEU A 169 -1.94 -3.83 11.86
C LEU A 169 -1.90 -4.66 13.14
N VAL A 170 -1.97 -4.00 14.29
CA VAL A 170 -1.95 -4.62 15.62
C VAL A 170 -3.31 -4.43 16.26
N ALA A 171 -4.00 -5.54 16.53
CA ALA A 171 -5.32 -5.55 17.16
C ALA A 171 -5.38 -6.60 18.27
N ASP A 172 -5.41 -6.18 19.53
CA ASP A 172 -5.33 -7.05 20.71
C ASP A 172 -4.23 -8.13 20.59
N SER A 173 -4.61 -9.38 20.26
CA SER A 173 -3.70 -10.52 20.08
C SER A 173 -3.41 -10.88 18.62
N GLU A 174 -4.00 -10.16 17.67
CA GLU A 174 -3.85 -10.40 16.23
C GLU A 174 -2.92 -9.36 15.60
N ILE A 175 -2.04 -9.84 14.73
CA ILE A 175 -1.13 -9.00 13.96
C ILE A 175 -1.20 -9.45 12.50
N ALA A 176 -1.38 -8.49 11.60
CA ALA A 176 -1.26 -8.71 10.16
C ALA A 176 -0.30 -7.69 9.56
N LEU A 177 0.46 -8.10 8.56
CA LEU A 177 1.32 -7.20 7.80
C LEU A 177 0.63 -6.84 6.49
N VAL A 178 0.41 -5.55 6.27
CA VAL A 178 -0.07 -5.03 4.99
C VAL A 178 1.14 -4.51 4.22
N VAL A 179 1.27 -4.93 2.97
CA VAL A 179 2.37 -4.56 2.08
C VAL A 179 1.81 -4.06 0.76
N PHE A 180 2.24 -2.87 0.34
CA PHE A 180 1.95 -2.34 -0.98
C PHE A 180 3.22 -2.28 -1.82
N ALA A 181 3.15 -2.78 -3.05
CA ALA A 181 4.26 -2.86 -3.98
C ALA A 181 3.90 -2.25 -5.32
N THR A 182 4.77 -1.40 -5.85
CA THR A 182 4.54 -0.70 -7.12
C THR A 182 5.86 -0.32 -7.80
N ARG A 183 5.78 0.12 -9.05
CA ARG A 183 6.86 0.82 -9.77
C ARG A 183 6.61 2.33 -9.88
N SER A 184 5.53 2.82 -9.27
CA SER A 184 5.05 4.19 -9.38
C SER A 184 5.17 4.92 -8.04
N GLY A 185 6.07 5.90 -7.96
CA GLY A 185 6.19 6.75 -6.76
C GLY A 185 4.86 7.44 -6.41
N LYS A 186 4.12 7.91 -7.42
CA LYS A 186 2.78 8.51 -7.23
C LYS A 186 1.80 7.53 -6.57
N SER A 187 1.86 6.25 -6.93
CA SER A 187 0.97 5.24 -6.36
C SER A 187 1.38 4.87 -4.94
N LEU A 188 2.69 4.83 -4.66
CA LEU A 188 3.21 4.65 -3.29
C LEU A 188 2.70 5.77 -2.38
N ASP A 189 2.78 7.02 -2.85
CA ASP A 189 2.27 8.18 -2.11
C ASP A 189 0.75 8.10 -1.90
N ALA A 190 0.00 7.71 -2.94
CA ALA A 190 -1.45 7.51 -2.85
C ALA A 190 -1.80 6.43 -1.82
N PHE A 191 -1.09 5.31 -1.81
CA PHE A 191 -1.28 4.25 -0.82
C PHE A 191 -1.01 4.74 0.60
N LYS A 192 0.11 5.44 0.84
CA LYS A 192 0.42 5.99 2.17
C LYS A 192 -0.59 7.01 2.64
N ASN A 193 -1.13 7.82 1.71
CA ASN A 193 -2.22 8.73 2.02
C ASN A 193 -3.49 7.96 2.40
N ALA A 194 -3.87 6.93 1.64
CA ALA A 194 -5.02 6.08 1.94
C ALA A 194 -4.89 5.40 3.31
N MET A 195 -3.70 4.88 3.62
CA MET A 195 -3.37 4.25 4.90
C MET A 195 -3.61 5.19 6.08
N TRP A 196 -3.06 6.41 6.06
CA TRP A 196 -3.29 7.38 7.15
C TRP A 196 -4.67 8.04 7.12
N ALA A 197 -5.44 7.85 6.06
CA ALA A 197 -6.79 8.38 5.94
C ALA A 197 -7.88 7.41 6.39
N VAL A 198 -7.54 6.14 6.67
CA VAL A 198 -8.47 5.21 7.32
C VAL A 198 -9.00 5.85 8.59
N ASP A 199 -10.32 5.82 8.77
CA ASP A 199 -10.95 6.39 9.96
C ASP A 199 -10.44 5.65 11.19
N GLU A 200 -10.26 6.38 12.30
CA GLU A 200 -9.77 5.81 13.55
C GLU A 200 -10.65 4.62 13.94
N TYR A 201 -10.10 3.42 13.81
CA TYR A 201 -10.81 2.19 14.07
C TYR A 201 -10.51 1.74 15.49
N ALA A 202 -11.54 1.71 16.34
CA ALA A 202 -11.40 1.29 17.72
C ALA A 202 -10.73 -0.10 17.79
N GLY A 203 -9.53 -0.15 18.37
CA GLY A 203 -8.81 -1.40 18.63
C GLY A 203 -7.73 -1.80 17.61
N VAL A 204 -7.48 -1.01 16.55
CA VAL A 204 -6.36 -1.28 15.62
C VAL A 204 -5.35 -0.14 15.64
N ARG A 205 -4.07 -0.47 15.83
CA ARG A 205 -2.95 0.46 15.75
C ARG A 205 -1.95 0.05 14.68
N TYR A 206 -1.21 1.01 14.15
CA TYR A 206 -0.11 0.75 13.24
C TYR A 206 1.18 0.54 14.00
N ARG A 207 2.03 -0.34 13.49
CA ARG A 207 3.43 -0.45 13.90
C ARG A 207 4.29 -0.51 12.65
N ASP A 208 5.40 0.23 12.67
CA ASP A 208 6.41 0.13 11.62
C ASP A 208 7.18 -1.19 11.82
N PRO A 209 7.19 -2.11 10.84
CA PRO A 209 7.95 -3.36 10.96
C PRO A 209 9.46 -3.14 11.16
N ARG A 210 9.98 -1.96 10.83
CA ARG A 210 11.41 -1.60 10.98
C ARG A 210 11.71 -0.82 12.25
N ASP A 211 10.71 -0.34 12.97
CA ASP A 211 10.97 0.37 14.22
C ASP A 211 11.47 -0.65 15.25
N PRO A 212 12.76 -0.60 15.66
CA PRO A 212 13.33 -1.57 16.59
C PRO A 212 12.66 -1.50 17.97
N ASP A 213 12.09 -0.35 18.31
CA ASP A 213 11.38 -0.14 19.58
C ASP A 213 9.89 -0.55 19.47
N GLY A 214 9.42 -0.85 18.26
CA GLY A 214 8.07 -1.36 18.00
C GLY A 214 6.94 -0.44 18.45
N HIS A 215 7.09 0.88 18.28
CA HIS A 215 6.09 1.85 18.74
C HIS A 215 4.76 1.63 18.04
N LEU A 216 3.69 1.61 18.85
CA LEU A 216 2.33 1.61 18.33
C LEU A 216 1.89 3.05 18.02
N LEU A 217 1.26 3.21 16.87
CA LEU A 217 0.77 4.48 16.33
C LEU A 217 -0.75 4.39 16.18
N ASP A 218 -1.46 5.37 16.72
CA ASP A 218 -2.89 5.51 16.46
C ASP A 218 -3.12 5.90 15.00
N VAL A 219 -4.13 5.30 14.37
CA VAL A 219 -4.49 5.61 12.98
C VAL A 219 -5.10 7.01 12.93
N SER A 220 -4.39 7.95 12.30
CA SER A 220 -4.79 9.35 12.25
C SER A 220 -4.30 10.06 11.00
N LEU A 221 -5.11 10.99 10.49
CA LEU A 221 -4.72 11.90 9.41
C LEU A 221 -3.47 12.73 9.75
N ASN A 222 -3.22 12.95 11.04
CA ASN A 222 -2.10 13.71 11.57
C ASN A 222 -1.27 12.83 12.53
N PRO A 223 -0.47 11.87 12.01
CA PRO A 223 0.25 10.94 12.84
C PRO A 223 1.25 11.66 13.75
N HIS A 224 1.51 11.09 14.92
CA HIS A 224 2.44 11.69 15.89
C HIS A 224 3.86 11.78 15.29
N PRO A 225 4.51 12.97 15.28
CA PRO A 225 5.78 13.16 14.56
C PRO A 225 7.01 12.56 15.26
N GLY A 226 6.90 12.18 16.53
CA GLY A 226 8.04 11.77 17.37
C GLY A 226 8.86 10.61 16.80
N PRO A 227 8.26 9.47 16.40
CA PRO A 227 9.01 8.37 15.81
C PRO A 227 9.70 8.78 14.51
N LEU A 228 9.01 9.48 13.60
CA LEU A 228 9.63 9.99 12.37
C LEU A 228 10.79 10.94 12.65
N ARG A 229 10.70 11.78 13.69
CA ARG A 229 11.80 12.65 14.12
C ARG A 229 13.05 11.85 14.46
N ARG A 230 12.91 10.75 15.21
CA ARG A 230 14.05 9.89 15.56
C ARG A 230 14.66 9.24 14.33
N GLU A 231 13.82 8.69 13.44
CA GLU A 231 14.27 8.06 12.19
C GLU A 231 15.04 9.02 11.29
N LEU A 232 14.55 10.25 11.12
CA LEU A 232 15.22 11.27 10.30
C LEU A 232 16.57 11.70 10.89
N LEU A 233 16.67 11.84 12.22
CA LEU A 233 17.93 12.16 12.88
C LEU A 233 18.92 10.99 12.80
N ALA A 234 18.45 9.76 13.01
CA ALA A 234 19.27 8.56 12.85
C ALA A 234 19.80 8.42 11.42
N ARG A 235 18.94 8.70 10.42
CA ARG A 235 19.34 8.73 9.01
C ARG A 235 20.44 9.76 8.76
N LEU A 236 20.25 11.00 9.20
CA LEU A 236 21.25 12.06 9.04
C LEU A 236 22.57 11.73 9.75
N ALA A 237 22.52 11.07 10.91
CA ALA A 237 23.72 10.60 11.61
C ALA A 237 24.45 9.49 10.82
N ALA A 238 23.69 8.59 10.18
CA ALA A 238 24.24 7.45 9.44
C ALA A 238 24.82 7.83 8.07
N VAL A 239 24.17 8.72 7.31
CA VAL A 239 24.58 9.05 5.93
C VAL A 239 25.14 10.47 5.77
N GLY A 240 25.09 11.29 6.82
CA GLY A 240 25.50 12.68 6.78
C GLY A 240 24.46 13.61 6.15
N PRO A 241 24.90 14.81 5.70
CA PRO A 241 24.05 15.78 5.01
C PRO A 241 23.17 15.16 3.92
N SER A 242 21.88 15.47 3.92
CA SER A 242 20.92 14.94 2.94
C SER A 242 19.95 16.02 2.48
N THR A 243 19.57 15.99 1.22
CA THR A 243 18.56 16.89 0.68
C THR A 243 17.17 16.56 1.20
N VAL A 244 16.26 17.54 1.20
CA VAL A 244 14.84 17.31 1.53
C VAL A 244 14.23 16.21 0.64
N THR A 245 14.64 16.11 -0.63
CA THR A 245 14.17 15.04 -1.54
C THR A 245 14.61 13.66 -1.06
N GLU A 246 15.88 13.50 -0.68
CA GLU A 246 16.40 12.22 -0.17
C GLU A 246 15.73 11.83 1.15
N LEU A 247 15.47 12.79 2.05
CA LEU A 247 14.77 12.53 3.32
C LEU A 247 13.29 12.18 3.12
N ARG A 248 12.63 12.82 2.13
CA ARG A 248 11.26 12.46 1.73
C ARG A 248 11.22 11.07 1.11
N GLN A 249 12.20 10.72 0.28
CA GLN A 249 12.32 9.39 -0.30
C GLN A 249 12.51 8.34 0.79
N PHE A 250 13.47 8.55 1.72
CA PHE A 250 13.65 7.68 2.88
C PHE A 250 12.36 7.51 3.69
N THR A 251 11.66 8.62 3.96
CA THR A 251 10.36 8.55 4.65
C THR A 251 9.35 7.69 3.87
N ALA A 252 9.31 7.84 2.55
CA ALA A 252 8.43 7.09 1.65
C ALA A 252 8.77 5.59 1.59
N THR A 253 10.04 5.20 1.63
CA THR A 253 10.45 3.82 1.38
C THR A 253 10.75 3.01 2.64
N ASP A 254 11.21 3.68 3.70
CA ASP A 254 11.79 3.02 4.87
C ASP A 254 10.93 3.18 6.13
N THR A 255 9.95 4.09 6.13
CA THR A 255 9.06 4.30 7.29
C THR A 255 7.59 4.08 6.93
N VAL A 256 6.70 4.03 7.91
CA VAL A 256 5.24 4.08 7.69
C VAL A 256 4.70 5.47 7.32
N TYR A 257 5.51 6.54 7.43
CA TYR A 257 5.02 7.92 7.25
C TYR A 257 4.95 8.37 5.78
N ARG A 258 4.18 9.42 5.51
CA ARG A 258 4.07 10.01 4.16
C ARG A 258 5.25 10.95 3.89
N PRO A 259 5.66 11.15 2.63
CA PRO A 259 6.65 12.17 2.28
C PRO A 259 6.28 13.59 2.76
N SER A 260 4.99 13.90 2.84
CA SER A 260 4.51 15.18 3.36
C SER A 260 4.82 15.37 4.85
N ASP A 261 4.82 14.29 5.64
CA ASP A 261 5.10 14.33 7.07
C ASP A 261 6.55 14.75 7.35
N THR A 262 7.49 14.42 6.45
CA THR A 262 8.90 14.82 6.53
C THR A 262 9.03 16.34 6.68
N THR A 263 8.30 17.11 5.88
CA THR A 263 8.42 18.58 5.88
C THR A 263 8.01 19.19 7.21
N ARG A 264 6.94 18.67 7.82
CA ARG A 264 6.47 19.09 9.13
C ARG A 264 7.50 18.80 10.22
N VAL A 265 8.12 17.61 10.19
CA VAL A 265 9.17 17.24 11.15
C VAL A 265 10.44 18.07 10.98
N LEU A 266 10.89 18.29 9.74
CA LEU A 266 12.06 19.12 9.45
C LEU A 266 11.85 20.57 9.90
N THR A 267 10.65 21.12 9.73
CA THR A 267 10.32 22.48 10.20
C THR A 267 10.49 22.59 11.71
N ALA A 268 9.91 21.66 12.49
CA ALA A 268 10.07 21.64 13.94
C ALA A 268 11.53 21.41 14.40
N LEU A 269 12.29 20.58 13.68
CA LEU A 269 13.71 20.35 13.98
C LEU A 269 14.58 21.59 13.70
N LEU A 270 14.26 22.38 12.68
CA LEU A 270 14.93 23.65 12.37
C LEU A 270 14.60 24.71 13.41
N GLU A 271 13.33 24.84 13.81
CA GLU A 271 12.88 25.78 14.85
C GLU A 271 13.55 25.52 16.20
N THR A 272 13.81 24.25 16.52
CA THR A 272 14.51 23.85 17.75
C THR A 272 16.03 23.89 17.64
N GLY A 273 16.58 24.19 16.45
CA GLY A 273 18.02 24.26 16.22
C GLY A 273 18.74 22.91 16.29
N VAL A 274 18.03 21.78 16.19
CA VAL A 274 18.62 20.43 16.20
C VAL A 274 19.29 20.10 14.86
N ILE A 275 18.78 20.68 13.78
CA ILE A 275 19.34 20.59 12.43
C ILE A 275 19.54 21.99 11.85
N THR A 276 20.37 22.07 10.83
CA THR A 276 20.58 23.28 10.02
C THR A 276 20.27 22.98 8.55
N ARG A 277 20.12 24.04 7.75
CA ARG A 277 19.84 23.93 6.31
C ARG A 277 20.68 24.87 5.46
N ASP A 278 20.84 24.51 4.20
CA ASP A 278 21.47 25.32 3.16
C ASP A 278 20.61 25.30 1.89
N PRO A 279 20.12 26.44 1.40
CA PRO A 279 20.27 27.79 1.96
C PRO A 279 19.53 27.99 3.30
N GLU A 280 20.02 28.93 4.12
CA GLU A 280 19.49 29.22 5.46
C GLU A 280 18.04 29.74 5.45
N HIS A 281 17.63 30.40 4.37
CA HIS A 281 16.34 31.05 4.21
C HIS A 281 15.53 30.46 3.04
N GLY A 282 14.21 30.68 3.05
CA GLY A 282 13.31 30.25 1.99
C GLY A 282 12.46 29.02 2.32
N ARG A 283 11.80 28.45 1.32
CA ARG A 283 10.98 27.23 1.46
C ARG A 283 11.87 25.98 1.53
N LEU A 284 11.38 24.91 2.16
CA LEU A 284 12.02 23.58 2.10
C LEU A 284 11.76 22.94 0.72
N GLY A 285 12.47 23.47 -0.28
CA GLY A 285 12.58 22.91 -1.62
C GLY A 285 13.33 21.57 -1.62
N GLY A 286 13.24 20.84 -2.72
CA GLY A 286 13.78 19.48 -2.80
C GLY A 286 15.31 19.39 -2.72
N ASP A 287 16.00 20.42 -3.17
CA ASP A 287 17.45 20.58 -3.22
C ASP A 287 18.05 21.16 -1.93
N VAL A 288 17.20 21.65 -1.01
CA VAL A 288 17.65 22.18 0.28
C VAL A 288 18.36 21.08 1.05
N LEU A 289 19.59 21.36 1.44
CA LEU A 289 20.47 20.41 2.11
C LEU A 289 20.30 20.54 3.62
N ILE A 290 20.00 19.43 4.29
CA ILE A 290 19.78 19.34 5.73
C ILE A 290 20.99 18.67 6.39
N ARG A 291 21.42 19.21 7.53
CA ARG A 291 22.56 18.69 8.30
C ARG A 291 22.25 18.69 9.80
N PRO A 292 22.81 17.76 10.60
CA PRO A 292 22.82 17.92 12.05
C PRO A 292 23.41 19.29 12.43
N ALA A 293 22.86 19.93 13.46
CA ALA A 293 23.51 21.10 14.02
C ALA A 293 24.85 20.70 14.66
N PRO A 294 25.89 21.54 14.60
CA PRO A 294 27.13 21.28 15.33
C PRO A 294 26.83 21.15 16.83
N GLU A 295 27.40 20.14 17.48
CA GLU A 295 27.33 20.00 18.94
C GLU A 295 27.85 21.29 19.59
N ARG A 296 27.07 21.85 20.52
CA ARG A 296 27.43 23.04 21.30
C ARG A 296 28.17 22.65 22.57
#